data_AF-A0A968FYF6-F1
#
_entry.id   AF-A0A968FYF6-F1
#
_cell.length_a   1.000
_cell.length_b   1.000
_cell.length_c   1.000
_cell.angle_alpha   90.00
_cell.angle_beta   90.00
_cell.angle_gamma   90.00
#
_symmetry.space_group_name_H-M   'P 1'
#
loop_
_entity.id
_entity.type
_entity.pdbx_description
1 polymer ?
#
loop_
_entity_poly.entity_id
_entity_poly.type
_entity_poly.pdbx_seq_one_letter_code
_entity_poly.pdbx_strand_id
1 'polypeptide(L)'
;MDHLFKILKVAPTASLDEVKRAYRERVKFWHPDRFPAESDRLQKLAHRQMQAINRAYKELEQHLADRRAASPRTPGISSLSDPLPTLQFQNGDCYIGPLAGSVPHGLGTYLFAEGNRYIGE
;
A
#
# COMPACT_ATOMS: atom_id res chain seq x y z
N MET A 1 15.85 9.65 -2.83
CA MET A 1 14.50 9.11 -3.08
C MET A 1 13.94 9.46 -4.47
N ASP A 2 14.36 10.58 -5.09
CA ASP A 2 13.85 11.07 -6.39
C ASP A 2 13.92 10.09 -7.56
N HIS A 3 14.89 9.17 -7.55
CA HIS A 3 15.05 8.20 -8.62
C HIS A 3 13.84 7.24 -8.73
N LEU A 4 13.20 6.89 -7.61
CA LEU A 4 12.05 5.98 -7.57
C LEU A 4 10.79 6.65 -8.14
N PHE A 5 10.57 7.91 -7.78
CA PHE A 5 9.48 8.73 -8.33
C PHE A 5 9.66 8.94 -9.84
N LYS A 6 10.90 9.12 -10.30
CA LYS A 6 11.23 9.22 -11.73
C LYS A 6 10.98 7.90 -12.48
N ILE A 7 11.29 6.75 -11.88
CA ILE A 7 10.99 5.42 -12.43
C ILE A 7 9.49 5.22 -12.60
N LEU A 8 8.68 5.65 -11.63
CA LEU A 8 7.21 5.58 -11.68
C LEU A 8 6.56 6.78 -12.39
N LYS A 9 7.34 7.79 -12.84
CA LYS A 9 6.86 9.08 -13.39
C LYS A 9 5.74 9.71 -12.54
N VAL A 10 5.90 9.65 -11.23
CA VAL A 10 4.97 10.27 -10.26
C VAL A 10 5.68 11.43 -9.57
N ALA A 11 4.91 12.38 -9.04
CA ALA A 11 5.48 13.48 -8.29
C ALA A 11 6.20 12.96 -7.02
N PRO A 12 7.30 13.59 -6.56
CA PRO A 12 7.94 13.25 -5.28
C PRO A 12 7.04 13.45 -4.06
N THR A 13 5.93 14.16 -4.25
CA THR A 13 4.86 14.40 -3.28
C THR A 13 3.62 13.53 -3.50
N ALA A 14 3.67 12.60 -4.47
CA ALA A 14 2.53 11.76 -4.84
C ALA A 14 2.05 10.91 -3.66
N SER A 15 0.73 10.84 -3.50
CA SER A 15 0.09 10.01 -2.47
C SER A 15 0.09 8.53 -2.86
N LEU A 16 -0.12 7.65 -1.87
CA LEU A 16 -0.12 6.20 -2.07
C LEU A 16 -1.05 5.75 -3.21
N ASP A 17 -2.20 6.40 -3.36
CA ASP A 17 -3.15 6.12 -4.43
C ASP A 17 -2.59 6.42 -5.83
N GLU A 18 -1.87 7.53 -5.98
CA GLU A 18 -1.25 7.93 -7.24
C GLU A 18 -0.06 7.02 -7.59
N VAL A 19 0.72 6.60 -6.58
CA VAL A 19 1.76 5.57 -6.73
C VAL A 19 1.16 4.24 -7.20
N LYS A 20 0.01 3.83 -6.62
CA LYS A 20 -0.71 2.61 -7.03
C LYS A 20 -1.26 2.70 -8.46
N ARG A 21 -1.82 3.83 -8.86
CA ARG A 21 -2.29 4.07 -10.24
C ARG A 21 -1.14 3.96 -11.25
N ALA A 22 -0.05 4.67 -11.01
CA ALA A 22 1.12 4.65 -11.88
C ALA A 22 1.79 3.27 -11.94
N TYR A 23 1.81 2.53 -10.83
CA TYR A 23 2.26 1.14 -10.79
C TYR A 23 1.41 0.25 -11.70
N ARG A 24 0.08 0.30 -11.56
CA ARG A 24 -0.85 -0.51 -12.38
C ARG A 24 -0.71 -0.22 -13.87
N GLU A 25 -0.59 1.05 -14.26
CA GLU A 25 -0.35 1.41 -15.65
C GLU A 25 0.97 0.83 -16.16
N ARG A 26 2.07 1.00 -15.42
CA ARG A 26 3.38 0.50 -15.84
C ARG A 26 3.47 -1.01 -15.92
N VAL A 27 2.82 -1.72 -15.00
CA VAL A 27 2.70 -3.18 -15.07
C VAL A 27 1.96 -3.58 -16.35
N LYS A 28 0.88 -2.90 -16.73
CA LYS A 28 0.20 -3.16 -18.03
C LYS A 28 1.11 -2.92 -19.23
N PHE A 29 2.01 -1.92 -19.19
CA PHE A 29 2.94 -1.65 -20.29
C PHE A 29 4.13 -2.60 -20.36
N TRP A 30 4.65 -3.04 -19.21
CA TRP A 30 5.88 -3.82 -19.10
C TRP A 30 5.65 -5.28 -18.67
N HIS A 31 4.40 -5.77 -18.76
CA HIS A 31 4.08 -7.15 -18.40
C HIS A 31 4.77 -8.12 -19.37
N PRO A 32 5.51 -9.13 -18.88
CA PRO A 32 6.23 -10.09 -19.73
C PRO A 32 5.31 -10.89 -20.64
N ASP A 33 4.04 -11.09 -20.25
CA ASP A 33 3.00 -11.75 -21.07
C ASP A 33 2.61 -10.93 -22.32
N ARG A 34 2.88 -9.63 -22.30
CA ARG A 34 2.61 -8.73 -23.44
C ARG A 34 3.68 -8.80 -24.51
N PHE A 35 4.80 -9.46 -24.24
CA PHE A 35 5.89 -9.63 -25.17
C PHE A 35 5.96 -11.09 -25.61
N PRO A 36 6.06 -11.36 -26.93
CA PRO A 36 6.18 -12.71 -27.43
C PRO A 36 7.43 -13.38 -26.84
N ALA A 37 7.28 -14.61 -26.36
CA ALA A 37 8.36 -15.38 -25.71
C ALA A 37 9.56 -15.64 -26.62
N GLU A 38 9.38 -15.50 -27.94
CA GLU A 38 10.43 -15.60 -28.94
C GLU A 38 11.49 -14.48 -28.84
N SER A 39 11.16 -13.37 -28.18
CA SER A 39 12.07 -12.23 -28.00
C SER A 39 12.75 -12.22 -26.62
N ASP A 40 13.80 -13.03 -26.46
CA ASP A 40 14.60 -13.14 -25.23
C ASP A 40 15.13 -11.78 -24.72
N ARG A 41 15.51 -10.89 -25.64
CA ARG A 41 15.93 -9.51 -25.32
C ARG A 41 14.77 -8.66 -24.77
N LEU A 42 13.58 -8.76 -25.34
CA LEU A 42 12.41 -8.01 -24.87
C LEU A 42 11.93 -8.52 -23.52
N GLN A 43 11.96 -9.83 -23.28
CA GLN A 43 11.65 -10.41 -21.98
C GLN A 43 12.65 -9.95 -20.91
N LYS A 44 13.96 -9.98 -21.19
CA LYS A 44 14.98 -9.45 -20.25
C LYS A 44 14.78 -7.97 -19.95
N LEU A 45 14.44 -7.17 -20.96
CA LEU A 45 14.13 -5.74 -20.77
C LEU A 45 12.86 -5.55 -19.92
N ALA A 46 11.80 -6.28 -20.22
CA ALA A 46 10.55 -6.26 -19.47
C ALA A 46 10.77 -6.66 -18.01
N HIS A 47 11.48 -7.75 -17.76
CA HIS A 47 11.79 -8.24 -16.42
C HIS A 47 12.59 -7.22 -15.62
N ARG A 48 13.62 -6.61 -16.22
CA ARG A 48 14.44 -5.58 -15.57
C ARG A 48 13.62 -4.34 -15.25
N GLN A 49 12.73 -3.93 -16.15
CA GLN A 49 11.86 -2.79 -15.95
C GLN A 49 10.81 -3.07 -14.86
N MET A 50 10.21 -4.26 -14.86
CA MET A 50 9.25 -4.71 -13.85
C MET A 50 9.89 -4.76 -12.46
N GLN A 51 11.13 -5.25 -12.36
CA GLN A 51 11.88 -5.25 -11.11
C GLN A 51 12.12 -3.83 -10.57
N ALA A 52 12.45 -2.87 -11.45
CA ALA A 52 12.60 -1.47 -11.06
C ALA A 52 11.27 -0.87 -10.57
N ILE A 53 10.16 -1.19 -11.23
CA ILE A 53 8.81 -0.74 -10.85
C ILE A 53 8.42 -1.31 -9.47
N ASN A 54 8.62 -2.61 -9.25
CA ASN A 54 8.31 -3.27 -7.98
C ASN A 54 9.15 -2.72 -6.82
N ARG A 55 10.44 -2.49 -7.06
CA ARG A 55 11.35 -1.91 -6.06
C ARG A 55 10.91 -0.50 -5.67
N ALA A 56 10.60 0.33 -6.66
CA ALA A 56 10.14 1.68 -6.43
C ALA A 56 8.81 1.72 -5.67
N TYR A 57 7.85 0.85 -6.03
CA TYR A 57 6.58 0.74 -5.31
C TYR A 57 6.79 0.36 -3.83
N LYS A 58 7.60 -0.66 -3.57
CA LYS A 58 7.85 -1.15 -2.20
C LYS A 58 8.50 -0.09 -1.30
N GLU A 59 9.50 0.61 -1.81
CA GLU A 59 10.17 1.66 -1.03
C GLU A 59 9.27 2.89 -0.80
N LEU A 60 8.45 3.25 -1.79
CA LEU A 60 7.47 4.32 -1.61
C LEU A 60 6.39 3.97 -0.60
N GLU A 61 5.87 2.74 -0.65
CA GLU A 61 4.89 2.25 0.33
C GLU A 61 5.47 2.26 1.76
N GLN A 62 6.71 1.79 1.92
CA GLN A 62 7.43 1.83 3.20
C GLN A 62 7.65 3.26 3.70
N HIS A 63 8.10 4.18 2.82
CA HIS A 63 8.34 5.56 3.20
C HIS A 63 7.05 6.32 3.53
N LEU A 64 5.95 6.03 2.82
CA LEU A 64 4.63 6.59 3.13
C LEU A 64 4.06 6.01 4.43
N ALA A 65 4.33 4.73 4.72
CA ALA A 65 3.98 4.10 6.00
C ALA A 65 4.78 4.72 7.16
N ASP A 66 6.08 4.94 6.97
CA ASP A 66 6.97 5.61 7.94
C ASP A 66 6.55 7.07 8.17
N ARG A 67 6.20 7.82 7.10
CA ARG A 67 5.66 9.18 7.23
C ARG A 67 4.30 9.23 7.93
N ARG A 68 3.46 8.19 7.80
CA ARG A 68 2.23 8.03 8.61
C ARG A 68 2.55 7.76 10.09
N ALA A 69 3.68 7.13 10.38
CA ALA A 69 4.16 6.93 11.73
C ALA A 69 4.89 8.16 12.31
N ALA A 70 5.47 9.01 11.46
CA ALA A 70 6.28 10.18 11.81
C ALA A 70 5.48 11.50 11.97
N SER A 71 4.21 11.44 12.41
CA SER A 71 3.62 12.60 13.10
C SER A 71 4.40 12.84 14.40
N PRO A 72 4.74 14.09 14.77
CA PRO A 72 5.51 14.37 15.97
C PRO A 72 4.68 13.98 17.20
N ARG A 73 4.96 12.79 17.75
CA ARG A 73 4.51 12.41 19.08
C ARG A 73 5.26 13.29 20.08
N THR A 74 4.54 14.26 20.62
CA THR A 74 4.86 14.96 21.86
C THR A 74 5.28 13.94 22.93
N PRO A 75 6.43 14.10 23.61
CA PRO A 75 6.83 13.19 24.67
C PRO A 75 6.04 13.56 25.93
N GLY A 76 4.98 12.81 26.20
CA GLY A 76 4.17 12.99 27.38
C GLY A 76 2.77 12.46 27.20
N ILE A 77 2.63 11.13 27.27
CA ILE A 77 1.69 10.38 28.11
C ILE A 77 1.96 8.91 27.81
N SER A 78 2.57 8.26 28.79
CA SER A 78 2.76 6.82 28.86
C SER A 78 1.42 6.09 28.82
N SER A 79 1.41 4.91 28.20
CA SER A 79 0.47 3.81 28.49
C SER A 79 -1.00 3.99 28.05
N LEU A 80 -1.27 3.87 26.75
CA LEU A 80 -2.52 3.29 26.24
C LEU A 80 -2.16 2.28 25.14
N SER A 81 -1.58 1.17 25.57
CA SER A 81 -1.53 -0.08 24.81
C SER A 81 -2.88 -0.81 24.92
N ASP A 82 -3.97 -0.07 24.85
CA ASP A 82 -5.30 -0.65 24.70
C ASP A 82 -5.52 -0.81 23.20
N PRO A 83 -5.56 -2.04 22.67
CA PRO A 83 -5.92 -2.23 21.27
C PRO A 83 -7.28 -1.55 21.05
N LEU A 84 -7.40 -0.75 19.98
CA LEU A 84 -8.69 -0.24 19.54
C LEU A 84 -9.68 -1.42 19.48
N PRO A 85 -10.96 -1.20 19.86
CA PRO A 85 -11.91 -2.29 19.94
C PRO A 85 -11.97 -2.99 18.57
N THR A 86 -11.62 -4.27 18.61
CA THR A 86 -11.54 -5.10 17.41
C THR A 86 -12.82 -5.92 17.34
N LEU A 87 -13.64 -5.67 16.32
CA LEU A 87 -14.85 -6.42 16.06
C LEU A 87 -14.53 -7.56 15.09
N GLN A 88 -14.52 -8.78 15.60
CA GLN A 88 -14.40 -9.98 14.77
C GLN A 88 -15.79 -10.43 14.32
N PHE A 89 -15.95 -10.58 13.02
CA PHE A 89 -17.16 -11.09 12.38
C PHE A 89 -17.10 -12.62 12.27
N GLN A 90 -18.27 -13.27 12.19
CA GLN A 90 -18.37 -14.74 12.10
C GLN A 90 -17.71 -15.33 10.84
N ASN A 91 -17.50 -14.51 9.81
CA ASN A 91 -16.81 -14.86 8.57
C ASN A 91 -15.28 -14.78 8.68
N GLY A 92 -14.73 -14.39 9.83
CA GLY A 92 -13.29 -14.23 10.05
C GLY A 92 -12.75 -12.85 9.70
N ASP A 93 -13.60 -11.90 9.30
CA ASP A 93 -13.20 -10.52 9.13
C ASP A 93 -12.99 -9.84 10.50
N CYS A 94 -12.06 -8.90 10.59
CA CYS A 94 -11.74 -8.15 11.79
C CYS A 94 -11.78 -6.65 11.49
N TYR A 95 -12.65 -5.90 12.15
CA TYR A 95 -12.64 -4.44 12.08
C TYR A 95 -11.90 -3.86 13.29
N ILE A 96 -10.96 -2.95 13.04
CA ILE A 96 -10.19 -2.24 14.05
C ILE A 96 -10.52 -0.76 13.94
N GLY A 97 -11.29 -0.23 14.89
CA GLY A 97 -11.70 1.17 14.85
C GLY A 97 -12.78 1.52 15.85
N PRO A 98 -13.31 2.75 15.81
CA PRO A 98 -14.40 3.15 16.69
C PRO A 98 -15.64 2.31 16.40
N LEU A 99 -16.29 1.84 17.46
CA LEU A 99 -17.56 1.10 17.40
C LEU A 99 -18.65 1.94 18.06
N ALA A 100 -19.79 2.05 17.41
CA ALA A 100 -21.01 2.58 18.00
C ALA A 100 -21.92 1.40 18.38
N GLY A 101 -21.82 0.95 19.63
CA GLY A 101 -22.49 -0.26 20.09
C GLY A 101 -21.89 -1.52 19.47
N SER A 102 -22.61 -2.16 18.55
CA SER A 102 -22.16 -3.36 17.82
C SER A 102 -21.91 -3.08 16.33
N VAL A 103 -21.88 -1.80 15.93
CA VAL A 103 -21.71 -1.41 14.54
C VAL A 103 -20.41 -0.61 14.37
N PRO A 104 -19.56 -0.94 13.40
CA PRO A 104 -18.39 -0.14 13.05
C PRO A 104 -18.79 1.28 12.63
N HIS A 105 -18.20 2.29 13.27
CA HIS A 105 -18.55 3.69 13.08
C HIS A 105 -17.30 4.56 12.93
N GLY A 106 -17.31 5.47 11.95
CA GLY A 106 -16.21 6.38 11.66
C GLY A 106 -15.03 5.71 10.94
N LEU A 107 -13.86 6.36 11.06
CA LEU A 107 -12.62 5.93 10.42
C LEU A 107 -12.09 4.65 11.07
N GLY A 108 -12.15 3.54 10.34
CA GLY A 108 -11.72 2.24 10.83
C GLY A 108 -11.08 1.37 9.76
N THR A 109 -10.34 0.38 10.22
CA THR A 109 -9.58 -0.53 9.37
C THR A 109 -10.23 -1.91 9.39
N TYR A 110 -10.84 -2.31 8.29
CA TYR A 110 -11.30 -3.67 8.04
C TYR A 110 -10.14 -4.53 7.58
N LEU A 111 -9.86 -5.61 8.29
CA LEU A 111 -9.09 -6.75 7.84
C LEU A 111 -10.07 -7.82 7.39
N PHE A 112 -9.94 -8.27 6.16
CA PHE A 112 -10.70 -9.42 5.67
C PHE A 112 -9.96 -10.71 6.02
N ALA A 113 -10.71 -11.81 6.18
CA ALA A 113 -10.13 -13.13 6.39
C ALA A 113 -9.15 -13.54 5.26
N GLU A 114 -9.34 -13.00 4.06
CA GLU A 114 -8.47 -13.19 2.90
C GLU A 114 -7.12 -12.46 2.99
N GLY A 115 -6.85 -11.75 4.09
CA GLY A 115 -5.63 -10.96 4.29
C GLY A 115 -5.65 -9.57 3.63
N ASN A 116 -6.75 -9.22 2.98
CA ASN A 116 -6.96 -7.88 2.43
C ASN A 116 -7.28 -6.88 3.53
N ARG A 117 -6.84 -5.62 3.39
CA ARG A 117 -7.12 -4.56 4.36
C ARG A 117 -7.76 -3.35 3.70
N TYR A 118 -8.89 -2.91 4.23
CA TYR A 118 -9.64 -1.74 3.79
C TYR A 118 -9.70 -0.70 4.89
N ILE A 119 -9.49 0.56 4.54
CA ILE A 119 -9.58 1.69 5.47
C ILE A 119 -10.83 2.46 5.06
N GLY A 120 -11.86 2.46 5.91
CA GLY A 120 -13.07 3.25 5.71
C GLY A 120 -12.78 4.73 6.01
N GLU A 121 -13.22 5.60 5.10
CA GLU A 121 -13.32 7.04 5.30
C GLU A 121 -14.68 7.40 5.93
#